data_AF-A0A9E1MPP5-F1
#
_entry.id   AF-A0A9E1MPP5-F1
#
_cell.length_a   1.000
_cell.length_b   1.000
_cell.length_c   1.000
_cell.angle_alpha   90.00
_cell.angle_beta   90.00
_cell.angle_gamma   90.00
#
_symmetry.space_group_name_H-M   'P 1'
#
loop_
_entity.id
_entity.type
_entity.pdbx_description
1 polymer ?
#
loop_
_entity_poly.entity_id
_entity_poly.type
_entity_poly.pdbx_seq_one_letter_code
_entity_poly.pdbx_strand_id
1 'polypeptide(L)'
;MGLFGNNYSKPGPGISKDAPEKKGIFRYFEMFFRKFWKLLQVNMLYFAVSIPFMVIMFLLSPTDYLVNLVYGSITDEATFISLIIRAMFAVMMLILFGSGPASAAYAYITRCFTRAEHAWILSDFKDKFKENFKQGIILSIVDILFVALVVVAYSVYLSQYSSTGSSIWMIILALLTTMTFLYTIMHFYIYQFMVTFQIKTVQLFKNAFIFAAANMPMCIFLLVFAIAFNFALFTFIPNPMLVLILDFIVGISLARFPIEYSASRAISKKLLSTLETKEEEPEETVFSDDAAKNANKGEE
;
A
#
# COMPACT_ATOMS: atom_id res chain seq x y z
N MET A 1 13.98 -13.25 44.67
CA MET A 1 13.02 -12.54 43.82
C MET A 1 13.46 -12.70 42.37
N GLY A 2 12.84 -13.63 41.63
CA GLY A 2 13.24 -13.95 40.26
C GLY A 2 12.62 -13.00 39.24
N LEU A 3 13.46 -12.26 38.51
CA LEU A 3 13.10 -11.26 37.50
C LEU A 3 12.80 -11.85 36.10
N PHE A 4 12.76 -13.19 35.97
CA PHE A 4 12.46 -13.87 34.71
C PHE A 4 11.63 -15.15 34.92
N GLY A 5 10.45 -14.98 35.52
CA GLY A 5 9.43 -16.03 35.53
C GLY A 5 8.66 -16.04 34.21
N ASN A 6 8.95 -17.00 33.34
CA ASN A 6 8.25 -17.29 32.09
C ASN A 6 6.81 -17.77 32.35
N ASN A 7 5.92 -16.85 32.73
CA ASN A 7 4.49 -17.09 32.88
C ASN A 7 3.76 -16.75 31.57
N TYR A 8 3.86 -17.65 30.58
CA TYR A 8 3.11 -17.60 29.31
C TYR A 8 1.61 -17.90 29.47
N SER A 9 1.17 -18.26 30.68
CA SER A 9 -0.19 -18.65 31.06
C SER A 9 -1.05 -17.51 31.60
N LYS A 10 -0.56 -16.26 31.62
CA LYS A 10 -1.40 -15.09 31.88
C LYS A 10 -2.03 -14.63 30.56
N PRO A 11 -3.32 -14.87 30.30
CA PRO A 11 -4.01 -14.19 29.21
C PRO A 11 -3.82 -12.69 29.43
N GLY A 12 -3.22 -12.01 28.44
CA GLY A 12 -3.15 -10.55 28.44
C GLY A 12 -4.56 -9.96 28.59
N PRO A 13 -4.71 -8.71 29.10
CA PRO A 13 -6.00 -8.14 29.43
C PRO A 13 -7.00 -8.34 28.28
N GLY A 14 -7.86 -9.34 28.45
CA GLY A 14 -8.78 -9.80 27.43
C GLY A 14 -9.91 -8.81 27.34
N ILE A 15 -9.98 -8.10 26.22
CA ILE A 15 -11.17 -7.32 25.88
C ILE A 15 -12.26 -8.36 25.59
N SER A 16 -13.44 -8.23 26.23
CA SER A 16 -14.56 -9.12 25.95
C SER A 16 -14.87 -9.14 24.46
N LYS A 17 -15.24 -10.31 23.91
CA LYS A 17 -15.64 -10.45 22.50
C LYS A 17 -16.81 -9.52 22.13
N ASP A 18 -17.54 -9.03 23.14
CA ASP A 18 -18.72 -8.19 23.02
C ASP A 18 -18.48 -6.71 23.41
N ALA A 19 -17.22 -6.28 23.61
CA ALA A 19 -16.94 -4.86 23.84
C ALA A 19 -17.25 -4.05 22.57
N PRO A 20 -17.99 -2.92 22.66
CA PRO A 20 -18.37 -2.15 21.49
C PRO A 20 -17.10 -1.67 20.75
N GLU A 21 -17.00 -2.03 19.47
CA GLU A 21 -15.88 -1.59 18.65
C GLU A 21 -15.83 -0.06 18.64
N LYS A 22 -14.70 0.51 19.07
CA LYS A 22 -14.51 1.96 19.02
C LYS A 22 -14.63 2.46 17.58
N LYS A 23 -15.28 3.61 17.39
CA LYS A 23 -15.53 4.18 16.06
C LYS A 23 -14.34 4.99 15.55
N GLY A 24 -14.24 5.11 14.23
CA GLY A 24 -13.30 6.02 13.56
C GLY A 24 -11.82 5.71 13.79
N ILE A 25 -11.04 6.74 14.11
CA ILE A 25 -9.57 6.72 14.26
C ILE A 25 -9.10 6.05 15.55
N PHE A 26 -9.95 6.01 16.58
CA PHE A 26 -9.63 5.33 17.84
C PHE A 26 -9.45 3.82 17.65
N ARG A 27 -10.19 3.22 16.71
CA ARG A 27 -10.01 1.81 16.32
C ARG A 27 -8.64 1.56 15.70
N TYR A 28 -8.15 2.51 14.89
CA TYR A 28 -6.82 2.43 14.30
C TYR A 28 -5.75 2.43 15.39
N PHE A 29 -5.77 3.43 16.27
CA PHE A 29 -4.76 3.55 17.33
C PHE A 29 -4.79 2.38 18.30
N GLU A 30 -5.98 1.93 18.72
CA GLU A 30 -6.10 0.75 19.59
C GLU A 30 -5.45 -0.48 18.95
N MET A 31 -5.71 -0.73 17.68
CA MET A 31 -5.11 -1.84 16.95
C MET A 31 -3.61 -1.66 16.77
N PHE A 32 -3.17 -0.47 16.39
CA PHE A 32 -1.77 -0.12 16.21
C PHE A 32 -0.97 -0.39 17.49
N PHE A 33 -1.42 0.12 18.64
CA PHE A 33 -0.73 -0.10 19.91
C PHE A 33 -0.84 -1.55 20.40
N ARG A 34 -2.01 -2.19 20.24
CA ARG A 34 -2.21 -3.61 20.62
C ARG A 34 -1.32 -4.56 19.82
N LYS A 35 -1.09 -4.28 18.54
CA LYS A 35 -0.27 -5.11 17.64
C LYS A 35 1.10 -4.49 17.36
N PHE A 36 1.52 -3.46 18.10
CA PHE A 36 2.75 -2.69 17.84
C PHE A 36 3.98 -3.58 17.66
N TRP A 37 4.23 -4.49 18.60
CA TRP A 37 5.37 -5.41 18.53
C TRP A 37 5.31 -6.37 17.34
N LYS A 38 4.11 -6.77 16.95
CA LYS A 38 3.88 -7.63 15.79
C LYS A 38 4.07 -6.84 14.49
N LEU A 39 3.66 -5.58 14.44
CA LEU A 39 3.91 -4.67 13.34
C LEU A 39 5.42 -4.44 13.13
N LEU A 40 6.20 -4.20 14.19
CA LEU A 40 7.67 -4.10 14.08
C LEU A 40 8.31 -5.35 13.45
N GLN A 41 7.90 -6.54 13.89
CA GLN A 41 8.42 -7.80 13.34
C GLN A 41 8.11 -7.94 11.84
N VAL A 42 6.87 -7.62 11.45
CA VAL A 42 6.44 -7.64 10.04
C VAL A 42 7.17 -6.56 9.23
N ASN A 43 7.43 -5.39 9.83
CA ASN A 43 8.17 -4.28 9.21
C ASN A 43 9.59 -4.68 8.84
N MET A 44 10.32 -5.25 9.80
CA MET A 44 11.71 -5.65 9.62
C MET A 44 11.81 -6.72 8.52
N LEU A 45 10.88 -7.68 8.52
CA LEU A 45 10.82 -8.72 7.49
C LEU A 45 10.51 -8.13 6.11
N TYR A 46 9.52 -7.24 6.03
CA TYR A 46 9.16 -6.55 4.79
C TYR A 46 10.35 -5.75 4.26
N PHE A 47 10.92 -4.85 5.06
CA PHE A 47 12.06 -4.03 4.67
C PHE A 47 13.24 -4.88 4.19
N ALA A 48 13.61 -5.94 4.92
CA ALA A 48 14.72 -6.81 4.56
C ALA A 48 14.52 -7.50 3.21
N VAL A 49 13.31 -8.01 2.94
CA VAL A 49 12.98 -8.65 1.66
C VAL A 49 12.85 -7.63 0.52
N SER A 50 12.51 -6.37 0.84
CA SER A 50 12.35 -5.28 -0.12
C SER A 50 13.66 -4.59 -0.52
N ILE A 51 14.81 -4.94 0.06
CA ILE A 51 16.12 -4.33 -0.27
C ILE A 51 16.40 -4.30 -1.77
N PRO A 52 16.22 -5.39 -2.55
CA PRO A 52 16.50 -5.36 -3.99
C PRO A 52 15.67 -4.31 -4.74
N PHE A 53 14.38 -4.18 -4.38
CA PHE A 53 13.51 -3.16 -4.95
C PHE A 53 13.95 -1.75 -4.57
N MET A 54 14.33 -1.53 -3.30
CA MET A 54 14.84 -0.23 -2.87
C MET A 54 16.13 0.15 -3.58
N VAL A 55 17.05 -0.79 -3.79
CA VAL A 55 18.30 -0.52 -4.54
C VAL A 55 17.99 -0.13 -5.98
N ILE A 56 17.05 -0.81 -6.64
CA ILE A 56 16.62 -0.44 -8.00
C ILE A 56 16.00 0.97 -8.00
N MET A 57 15.10 1.29 -7.06
CA MET A 57 14.48 2.61 -6.97
C MET A 57 15.49 3.71 -6.63
N PHE A 58 16.49 3.40 -5.80
CA PHE A 58 17.59 4.30 -5.47
C PHE A 58 18.39 4.67 -6.72
N LEU A 59 18.65 3.71 -7.61
CA LEU A 59 19.37 3.93 -8.87
C LEU A 59 18.53 4.65 -9.92
N LEU A 60 17.21 4.45 -9.92
CA LEU A 60 16.29 5.11 -10.86
C LEU A 60 15.90 6.54 -10.45
N SER A 61 16.33 7.01 -9.29
CA SER A 61 15.94 8.31 -8.76
C SER A 61 16.40 9.46 -9.68
N PRO A 62 15.57 10.48 -9.95
CA PRO A 62 15.89 11.58 -10.87
C PRO A 62 16.89 12.61 -10.32
N THR A 63 17.66 12.27 -9.27
CA THR A 63 18.51 13.22 -8.54
C THR A 63 19.55 13.89 -9.39
N ASP A 64 20.15 13.18 -10.33
CA ASP A 64 21.29 13.70 -11.10
C ASP A 64 20.83 14.83 -12.01
N TYR A 65 19.64 14.70 -12.57
CA TYR A 65 19.00 15.75 -13.33
C TYR A 65 18.65 16.96 -12.44
N LEU A 66 18.04 16.73 -11.27
CA LEU A 66 17.66 17.80 -10.34
C LEU A 66 18.85 18.56 -9.76
N VAL A 67 19.92 17.84 -9.38
CA VAL A 67 21.11 18.44 -8.77
C VAL A 67 21.91 19.23 -9.80
N ASN A 68 22.04 18.73 -11.03
CA ASN A 68 22.68 19.50 -12.11
C ASN A 68 21.89 20.78 -12.45
N LEU A 69 20.56 20.74 -12.37
CA LEU A 69 19.71 21.92 -12.59
C LEU A 69 19.90 22.99 -11.50
N VAL A 70 20.06 22.59 -10.24
CA VAL A 70 20.13 23.51 -9.08
C VAL A 70 21.55 24.01 -8.83
N TYR A 71 22.55 23.15 -8.89
CA TYR A 71 23.93 23.46 -8.48
C TYR A 71 24.88 23.71 -9.67
N GLY A 72 24.47 23.37 -10.91
CA GLY A 72 25.25 23.60 -12.13
C GLY A 72 26.57 22.80 -12.24
N SER A 73 27.02 22.15 -11.17
CA SER A 73 28.25 21.36 -11.09
C SER A 73 28.13 20.33 -9.97
N ILE A 74 28.76 19.17 -10.14
CA ILE A 74 28.83 18.14 -9.09
C ILE A 74 29.93 18.54 -8.11
N THR A 75 29.56 19.17 -7.00
CA THR A 75 30.43 19.43 -5.85
C THR A 75 30.28 18.33 -4.80
N ASP A 76 31.22 18.20 -3.86
CA ASP A 76 31.16 17.21 -2.79
C ASP A 76 29.87 17.34 -1.95
N GLU A 77 29.44 18.56 -1.64
CA GLU A 77 28.17 18.84 -0.95
C GLU A 77 26.95 18.40 -1.75
N ALA A 78 26.95 18.63 -3.07
CA ALA A 78 25.87 18.21 -3.96
C ALA A 78 25.74 16.69 -4.05
N THR A 79 26.86 15.95 -3.96
CA THR A 79 26.83 14.47 -3.91
C THR A 79 26.22 13.93 -2.63
N PHE A 80 26.46 14.58 -1.48
CA PHE A 80 25.84 14.18 -0.23
C PHE A 80 24.33 14.44 -0.23
N ILE A 81 23.91 15.60 -0.74
CA ILE A 81 22.49 15.94 -0.89
C ILE A 81 21.80 14.97 -1.86
N SER A 82 22.45 14.61 -2.98
CA SER A 82 21.89 13.64 -3.93
C SER A 82 21.68 12.27 -3.27
N LEU A 83 22.62 11.81 -2.44
CA LEU A 83 22.50 10.56 -1.68
C LEU A 83 21.26 10.57 -0.77
N ILE A 84 21.01 11.67 -0.07
CA ILE A 84 19.82 11.83 0.79
C ILE A 84 18.53 11.75 -0.03
N ILE A 85 18.46 12.48 -1.15
CA ILE A 85 17.26 12.49 -2.00
C ILE A 85 17.01 11.11 -2.62
N ARG A 86 18.06 10.39 -3.05
CA ARG A 86 17.93 9.02 -3.58
C ARG A 86 17.39 8.05 -2.52
N ALA A 87 17.90 8.13 -1.29
CA ALA A 87 17.42 7.31 -0.18
C ALA A 87 15.96 7.64 0.16
N MET A 88 15.61 8.94 0.21
CA MET A 88 14.24 9.40 0.44
C MET A 88 13.29 8.89 -0.65
N PHE A 89 13.70 8.98 -1.92
CA PHE A 89 12.93 8.45 -3.05
C PHE A 89 12.72 6.94 -2.94
N ALA A 90 13.76 6.16 -2.65
CA ALA A 90 13.65 4.70 -2.53
C ALA A 90 12.67 4.27 -1.42
N VAL A 91 12.74 4.92 -0.25
CA VAL A 91 11.81 4.66 0.87
C VAL A 91 10.38 5.07 0.50
N MET A 92 10.21 6.23 -0.13
CA MET A 92 8.89 6.69 -0.58
C MET A 92 8.24 5.68 -1.54
N MET A 93 8.99 5.17 -2.51
CA MET A 93 8.50 4.16 -3.45
C MET A 93 8.12 2.86 -2.74
N LEU A 94 8.88 2.46 -1.72
CA LEU A 94 8.53 1.28 -0.92
C LEU A 94 7.27 1.47 -0.08
N ILE A 95 7.03 2.69 0.45
CA ILE A 95 5.82 3.03 1.20
C ILE A 95 4.59 3.02 0.27
N LEU A 96 4.68 3.68 -0.89
CA LEU A 96 3.52 3.92 -1.77
C LEU A 96 3.24 2.76 -2.74
N PHE A 97 4.27 2.26 -3.44
CA PHE A 97 4.12 1.27 -4.51
C PHE A 97 4.42 -0.14 -4.01
N GLY A 98 5.33 -0.27 -3.05
CA GLY A 98 5.71 -1.56 -2.49
C GLY A 98 6.55 -2.43 -3.42
N SER A 99 7.10 -3.52 -2.89
CA SER A 99 8.03 -4.40 -3.59
C SER A 99 7.39 -5.72 -4.03
N GLY A 100 6.22 -5.67 -4.66
CA GLY A 100 5.58 -6.85 -5.27
C GLY A 100 5.22 -7.95 -4.26
N PRO A 101 5.86 -9.14 -4.31
CA PRO A 101 5.46 -10.27 -3.47
C PRO A 101 5.62 -10.03 -1.96
N ALA A 102 6.60 -9.22 -1.54
CA ALA A 102 6.74 -8.87 -0.12
C ALA A 102 5.61 -7.95 0.35
N SER A 103 5.11 -7.07 -0.52
CA SER A 103 3.97 -6.21 -0.20
C SER A 103 2.66 -6.99 -0.18
N ALA A 104 2.52 -8.06 -0.98
CA ALA A 104 1.40 -8.98 -0.86
C ALA A 104 1.42 -9.68 0.51
N ALA A 105 2.56 -10.23 0.92
CA ALA A 105 2.71 -10.87 2.23
C ALA A 105 2.43 -9.90 3.39
N TYR A 106 2.97 -8.67 3.31
CA TYR A 106 2.71 -7.60 4.29
C TYR A 106 1.22 -7.24 4.34
N ALA A 107 0.58 -7.03 3.19
CA ALA A 107 -0.85 -6.71 3.08
C ALA A 107 -1.77 -7.79 3.66
N TYR A 108 -1.40 -9.07 3.53
CA TYR A 108 -2.15 -10.17 4.15
C TYR A 108 -2.11 -10.09 5.68
N ILE A 109 -0.92 -9.91 6.27
CA ILE A 109 -0.77 -9.88 7.72
C ILE A 109 -1.46 -8.65 8.32
N THR A 110 -1.31 -7.47 7.70
CA THR A 110 -1.98 -6.25 8.15
C THR A 110 -3.50 -6.37 8.04
N ARG A 111 -4.01 -7.06 7.02
CA ARG A 111 -5.44 -7.42 6.91
C ARG A 111 -5.90 -8.35 8.01
N CYS A 112 -5.12 -9.36 8.39
CA CYS A 112 -5.47 -10.20 9.54
C CYS A 112 -5.50 -9.38 10.84
N PHE A 113 -4.60 -8.40 11.00
CA PHE A 113 -4.66 -7.47 12.14
C PHE A 113 -5.92 -6.61 12.11
N THR A 114 -6.37 -6.16 10.93
CA THR A 114 -7.60 -5.35 10.80
C THR A 114 -8.86 -6.13 11.16
N ARG A 115 -8.89 -7.42 10.81
CA ARG A 115 -9.98 -8.36 11.10
C ARG A 115 -9.88 -9.03 12.47
N ALA A 116 -8.86 -8.69 13.26
CA ALA A 116 -8.56 -9.32 14.54
C ALA A 116 -8.34 -10.85 14.46
N GLU A 117 -7.93 -11.34 13.28
CA GLU A 117 -7.54 -12.73 13.07
C GLU A 117 -6.12 -12.99 13.62
N HIS A 118 -5.85 -14.25 13.99
CA HIS A 118 -4.50 -14.65 14.38
C HIS A 118 -3.60 -14.73 13.14
N ALA A 119 -2.42 -14.12 13.20
CA ALA A 119 -1.41 -14.22 12.15
C ALA A 119 -0.04 -14.61 12.73
N TRP A 120 0.53 -15.69 12.21
CA TRP A 120 1.89 -16.15 12.48
C TRP A 120 2.85 -15.44 11.52
N ILE A 121 3.52 -14.39 12.00
CA ILE A 121 4.25 -13.45 11.13
C ILE A 121 5.19 -14.13 10.14
N LEU A 122 6.10 -15.00 10.60
CA LEU A 122 7.12 -15.56 9.72
C LEU A 122 6.57 -16.61 8.73
N SER A 123 5.73 -17.53 9.20
CA SER A 123 5.16 -18.57 8.35
C SER A 123 4.17 -17.98 7.35
N ASP A 124 3.23 -17.16 7.82
CA ASP A 124 2.19 -16.57 6.97
C ASP A 124 2.80 -15.62 5.95
N PHE A 125 3.84 -14.86 6.32
CA PHE A 125 4.57 -14.04 5.38
C PHE A 125 5.20 -14.90 4.27
N LYS A 126 5.92 -15.96 4.65
CA LYS A 126 6.59 -16.85 3.69
C LYS A 126 5.60 -17.56 2.77
N ASP A 127 4.48 -18.01 3.31
CA ASP A 127 3.46 -18.74 2.55
C ASP A 127 2.76 -17.81 1.56
N LYS A 128 2.33 -16.62 2.01
CA LYS A 128 1.68 -15.64 1.12
C LYS A 128 2.63 -14.98 0.13
N PHE A 129 3.90 -14.84 0.48
CA PHE A 129 4.94 -14.42 -0.45
C PHE A 129 5.07 -15.40 -1.62
N LYS A 130 5.07 -16.71 -1.33
CA LYS A 130 5.20 -17.76 -2.35
C LYS A 130 3.94 -17.91 -3.20
N GLU A 131 2.77 -17.91 -2.55
CA GLU A 131 1.47 -18.04 -3.23
C GLU A 131 1.28 -16.93 -4.28
N ASN A 132 1.61 -15.70 -3.91
CA ASN A 132 1.43 -14.53 -4.79
C ASN A 132 2.71 -14.16 -5.56
N PHE A 133 3.74 -15.01 -5.54
CA PHE A 133 5.08 -14.64 -6.03
C PHE A 133 5.05 -14.18 -7.49
N LYS A 134 4.41 -14.98 -8.35
CA LYS A 134 4.33 -14.70 -9.80
C LYS A 134 3.59 -13.40 -10.08
N GLN A 135 2.44 -13.19 -9.45
CA GLN A 135 1.63 -11.99 -9.66
C GLN A 135 2.29 -10.74 -9.06
N GLY A 136 2.91 -10.88 -7.89
CA GLY A 136 3.66 -9.81 -7.23
C GLY A 136 4.89 -9.38 -8.02
N ILE A 137 5.65 -10.32 -8.60
CA ILE A 137 6.82 -9.98 -9.44
C ILE A 137 6.39 -9.23 -10.70
N ILE A 138 5.34 -9.69 -11.39
CA ILE A 138 4.80 -9.00 -12.56
C ILE A 138 4.42 -7.56 -12.20
N LEU A 139 3.75 -7.36 -11.06
CA LEU A 139 3.41 -6.03 -10.56
C LEU A 139 4.68 -5.18 -10.33
N SER A 140 5.67 -5.68 -9.60
CA SER A 140 6.90 -4.93 -9.34
C SER A 140 7.69 -4.56 -10.61
N ILE A 141 7.65 -5.41 -11.64
CA ILE A 141 8.28 -5.10 -12.94
C ILE A 141 7.52 -3.98 -13.65
N VAL A 142 6.18 -4.03 -13.64
CA VAL A 142 5.35 -2.95 -14.19
C VAL A 142 5.63 -1.64 -13.45
N ASP A 143 5.75 -1.68 -12.14
CA ASP A 143 6.04 -0.50 -11.31
C ASP A 143 7.43 0.09 -11.63
N ILE A 144 8.46 -0.77 -11.74
CA ILE A 144 9.82 -0.36 -12.12
C ILE A 144 9.84 0.28 -13.51
N LEU A 145 9.19 -0.35 -14.49
CA LEU A 145 9.11 0.18 -15.85
C LEU A 145 8.35 1.51 -15.89
N PHE A 146 7.24 1.60 -15.17
CA PHE A 146 6.46 2.83 -15.08
C PHE A 146 7.30 3.97 -14.50
N VAL A 147 8.01 3.73 -13.40
CA VAL A 147 8.86 4.74 -12.74
C VAL A 147 10.00 5.17 -13.66
N ALA A 148 10.69 4.23 -14.30
CA ALA A 148 11.75 4.53 -15.26
C ALA A 148 11.24 5.42 -16.40
N LEU A 149 10.08 5.10 -16.97
CA LEU A 149 9.45 5.90 -18.02
C LEU A 149 9.05 7.29 -17.53
N VAL A 150 8.47 7.40 -16.33
CA VAL A 150 8.09 8.69 -15.74
C VAL A 150 9.32 9.56 -15.50
N VAL A 151 10.40 9.01 -14.94
CA VAL A 151 11.66 9.73 -14.69
C VAL A 151 12.26 10.26 -16.00
N VAL A 152 12.34 9.42 -17.04
CA VAL A 152 12.84 9.83 -18.36
C VAL A 152 11.94 10.90 -18.97
N ALA A 153 10.61 10.69 -18.96
CA ALA A 153 9.66 11.63 -19.52
C ALA A 153 9.70 12.99 -18.81
N TYR A 154 9.79 13.00 -17.47
CA TYR A 154 9.94 14.22 -16.69
C TYR A 154 11.21 14.99 -17.08
N SER A 155 12.34 14.28 -17.19
CA SER A 155 13.63 14.89 -17.53
C SER A 155 13.60 15.50 -18.93
N VAL A 156 13.02 14.81 -19.91
CA VAL A 156 12.88 15.30 -21.29
C VAL A 156 11.94 16.51 -21.36
N TYR A 157 10.73 16.41 -20.80
CA TYR A 157 9.76 17.50 -20.91
C TYR A 157 10.16 18.75 -20.14
N LEU A 158 10.84 18.62 -18.99
CA LEU A 158 11.37 19.76 -18.27
C LEU A 158 12.54 20.42 -19.02
N SER A 159 13.41 19.63 -19.65
CA SER A 159 14.47 20.14 -20.50
C SER A 159 13.91 20.91 -21.71
N GLN A 160 12.88 20.38 -22.36
CA GLN A 160 12.27 21.03 -23.53
C GLN A 160 11.52 22.31 -23.18
N TYR A 161 10.86 22.33 -22.01
CA TYR A 161 10.29 23.57 -21.48
C TYR A 161 11.36 24.64 -21.28
N SER A 162 12.51 24.27 -20.68
CA SER A 162 13.62 25.19 -20.43
C SER A 162 14.25 25.74 -21.71
N SER A 163 14.33 24.92 -22.77
CA SER A 163 14.93 25.32 -24.05
C SER A 163 14.00 26.11 -24.98
N THR A 164 12.71 25.72 -25.06
CA THR A 164 11.75 26.34 -25.99
C THR A 164 10.92 27.44 -25.34
N GLY A 165 10.73 27.41 -24.02
CA GLY A 165 9.86 28.33 -23.27
C GLY A 165 8.35 28.19 -23.58
N SER A 166 7.97 27.20 -24.40
CA SER A 166 6.59 27.00 -24.81
C SER A 166 5.74 26.39 -23.69
N SER A 167 4.59 27.00 -23.42
CA SER A 167 3.61 26.53 -22.44
C SER A 167 3.09 25.11 -22.73
N ILE A 168 3.25 24.61 -23.96
CA ILE A 168 2.77 23.27 -24.33
C ILE A 168 3.49 22.16 -23.54
N TRP A 169 4.79 22.33 -23.29
CA TRP A 169 5.58 21.37 -22.51
C TRP A 169 5.14 21.33 -21.04
N MET A 170 4.74 22.49 -20.49
CA MET A 170 4.22 22.58 -19.12
C MET A 170 2.87 21.87 -18.98
N ILE A 171 1.99 21.97 -20.00
CA ILE A 171 0.71 21.26 -20.03
C ILE A 171 0.94 19.73 -20.06
N ILE A 172 1.86 19.25 -20.90
CA ILE A 172 2.22 17.83 -20.97
C ILE A 172 2.78 17.35 -19.62
N LEU A 173 3.63 18.15 -18.97
CA LEU A 173 4.17 17.84 -17.65
C LEU A 173 3.07 17.76 -16.57
N ALA A 174 2.12 18.69 -16.57
CA ALA A 174 0.98 18.68 -15.66
C ALA A 174 0.10 17.43 -15.86
N LEU A 175 -0.12 17.03 -17.11
CA LEU A 175 -0.85 15.80 -17.44
C LEU A 175 -0.11 14.54 -16.95
N LEU A 176 1.20 14.45 -17.18
CA LEU A 176 2.04 13.34 -16.71
C LEU A 176 2.01 13.22 -15.17
N THR A 177 2.06 14.36 -14.48
CA THR A 177 1.95 14.43 -13.01
C THR A 177 0.61 13.89 -12.53
N THR A 178 -0.47 14.29 -13.20
CA THR A 178 -1.83 13.84 -12.86
C THR A 178 -1.98 12.33 -13.07
N MET A 179 -1.43 11.78 -14.17
CA MET A 179 -1.44 10.33 -14.41
C MET A 179 -0.64 9.55 -13.37
N THR A 180 0.54 10.05 -12.99
CA THR A 180 1.38 9.45 -11.94
C THR A 180 0.68 9.46 -10.59
N PHE A 181 0.00 10.57 -10.26
CA PHE A 181 -0.81 10.70 -9.06
C PHE A 181 -1.95 9.68 -9.01
N LEU A 182 -2.71 9.53 -10.10
CA LEU A 182 -3.80 8.54 -10.18
C LEU A 182 -3.28 7.10 -10.03
N TYR A 183 -2.15 6.80 -10.67
CA TYR A 183 -1.49 5.49 -10.57
C TYR A 183 -1.02 5.19 -9.14
N THR A 184 -0.53 6.21 -8.43
CA THR A 184 -0.09 6.09 -7.03
C THR A 184 -1.27 5.82 -6.10
N ILE A 185 -2.38 6.54 -6.26
CA ILE A 185 -3.58 6.32 -5.43
C ILE A 185 -4.15 4.91 -5.63
N MET A 186 -4.11 4.39 -6.86
CA MET A 186 -4.55 3.03 -7.16
C MET A 186 -3.77 1.97 -6.35
N HIS A 187 -2.47 2.18 -6.13
CA HIS A 187 -1.60 1.24 -5.40
C HIS A 187 -2.04 0.95 -3.97
N PHE A 188 -2.77 1.86 -3.33
CA PHE A 188 -3.25 1.69 -1.96
C PHE A 188 -4.16 0.46 -1.82
N TYR A 189 -4.82 0.04 -2.91
CA TYR A 189 -5.75 -1.08 -2.90
C TYR A 189 -5.22 -2.32 -3.60
N ILE A 190 -4.20 -2.22 -4.46
CA ILE A 190 -3.72 -3.34 -5.29
C ILE A 190 -3.35 -4.55 -4.43
N TYR A 191 -2.47 -4.40 -3.44
CA TYR A 191 -2.05 -5.56 -2.63
C TYR A 191 -3.17 -6.12 -1.77
N GLN A 192 -4.07 -5.26 -1.26
CA GLN A 192 -5.23 -5.71 -0.50
C GLN A 192 -6.21 -6.50 -1.38
N PHE A 193 -6.44 -6.09 -2.63
CA PHE A 193 -7.23 -6.87 -3.58
C PHE A 193 -6.52 -8.19 -3.95
N MET A 194 -5.21 -8.16 -4.22
CA MET A 194 -4.42 -9.33 -4.60
C MET A 194 -4.52 -10.46 -3.58
N VAL A 195 -4.44 -10.14 -2.29
CA VAL A 195 -4.52 -11.15 -1.22
C VAL A 195 -5.94 -11.53 -0.81
N THR A 196 -6.94 -10.77 -1.24
CA THR A 196 -8.35 -10.98 -0.88
C THR A 196 -9.15 -11.68 -1.96
N PHE A 197 -8.81 -11.44 -3.23
CA PHE A 197 -9.55 -11.98 -4.36
C PHE A 197 -8.60 -12.63 -5.35
N GLN A 198 -8.96 -13.80 -5.87
CA GLN A 198 -8.22 -14.46 -6.93
C GLN A 198 -8.60 -13.88 -8.30
N ILE A 199 -8.06 -12.70 -8.61
CA ILE A 199 -8.33 -11.96 -9.85
C ILE A 199 -7.07 -11.82 -10.72
N LYS A 200 -7.26 -11.76 -12.04
CA LYS A 200 -6.17 -11.57 -13.02
C LYS A 200 -5.54 -10.18 -12.85
N THR A 201 -4.25 -10.02 -13.15
CA THR A 201 -3.50 -8.75 -12.99
C THR A 201 -4.15 -7.53 -13.66
N VAL A 202 -4.71 -7.69 -14.86
CA VAL A 202 -5.40 -6.56 -15.54
C VAL A 202 -6.70 -6.17 -14.81
N GLN A 203 -7.46 -7.15 -14.32
CA GLN A 203 -8.67 -6.90 -13.54
C GLN A 203 -8.32 -6.31 -12.17
N LEU A 204 -7.19 -6.71 -11.58
CA LEU A 204 -6.67 -6.15 -10.35
C LEU A 204 -6.49 -4.63 -10.44
N PHE A 205 -5.80 -4.16 -11.48
CA PHE A 205 -5.62 -2.71 -11.70
C PHE A 205 -6.95 -1.98 -11.91
N LYS A 206 -7.86 -2.52 -12.73
CA LYS A 206 -9.17 -1.91 -12.98
C LYS A 206 -10.01 -1.81 -11.69
N ASN A 207 -10.06 -2.88 -10.91
CA ASN A 207 -10.83 -2.94 -9.67
C ASN A 207 -10.23 -2.01 -8.61
N ALA A 208 -8.90 -1.99 -8.48
CA ALA A 208 -8.21 -1.08 -7.58
C ALA A 208 -8.47 0.39 -7.95
N PHE A 209 -8.47 0.74 -9.24
CA PHE A 209 -8.73 2.10 -9.71
C PHE A 209 -10.16 2.56 -9.38
N ILE A 210 -11.17 1.76 -9.70
CA ILE A 210 -12.58 2.07 -9.40
C ILE A 210 -12.77 2.28 -7.89
N PHE A 211 -12.14 1.43 -7.09
CA PHE A 211 -12.27 1.48 -5.64
C PHE A 211 -11.53 2.68 -5.02
N ALA A 212 -10.37 3.03 -5.58
CA ALA A 212 -9.63 4.25 -5.24
C ALA A 212 -10.45 5.50 -5.53
N ALA A 213 -11.06 5.60 -6.72
CA ALA A 213 -11.93 6.72 -7.07
C ALA A 213 -13.10 6.85 -6.08
N ALA A 214 -13.68 5.73 -5.65
CA ALA A 214 -14.78 5.72 -4.66
C ALA A 214 -14.36 6.14 -3.23
N ASN A 215 -13.06 6.27 -2.93
CA ASN A 215 -12.53 6.64 -1.61
C ASN A 215 -11.46 7.74 -1.72
N MET A 216 -11.55 8.57 -2.76
CA MET A 216 -10.50 9.52 -3.14
C MET A 216 -10.06 10.49 -2.02
N PRO A 217 -10.96 11.11 -1.22
CA PRO A 217 -10.54 12.06 -0.18
C PRO A 217 -9.61 11.43 0.86
N MET A 218 -9.91 10.19 1.28
CA MET A 218 -9.08 9.46 2.22
C MET A 218 -7.73 9.07 1.61
N CYS A 219 -7.70 8.73 0.32
CA CYS A 219 -6.45 8.42 -0.37
C CYS A 219 -5.54 9.65 -0.47
N ILE A 220 -6.10 10.82 -0.78
CA ILE A 220 -5.34 12.08 -0.82
C ILE A 220 -4.75 12.39 0.54
N PHE A 221 -5.56 12.31 1.60
CA PHE A 221 -5.08 12.53 2.98
C PHE A 221 -3.91 11.60 3.32
N LEU A 222 -4.04 10.30 3.03
CA LEU A 222 -3.01 9.31 3.33
C LEU A 222 -1.75 9.48 2.47
N LEU A 223 -1.90 9.89 1.21
CA LEU A 223 -0.78 10.21 0.33
C LEU A 223 0.01 11.40 0.86
N VAL A 224 -0.67 12.50 1.19
CA VAL A 224 -0.04 13.70 1.77
C VAL A 224 0.63 13.36 3.10
N PHE A 225 -0.03 12.56 3.94
CA PHE A 225 0.56 12.08 5.19
C PHE A 225 1.85 11.28 4.96
N ALA A 226 1.83 10.30 4.04
CA ALA A 226 3.01 9.49 3.74
C ALA A 226 4.16 10.33 3.19
N ILE A 227 3.86 11.28 2.29
CA ILE A 227 4.86 12.21 1.72
C ILE A 227 5.45 13.09 2.81
N ALA A 228 4.60 13.75 3.59
CA ALA A 228 5.02 14.66 4.66
C ALA A 228 5.81 13.94 5.75
N PHE A 229 5.38 12.73 6.14
CA PHE A 229 6.07 11.92 7.13
C PHE A 229 7.48 11.55 6.68
N ASN A 230 7.62 11.01 5.46
CA ASN A 230 8.93 10.63 4.93
C ASN A 230 9.83 11.86 4.71
N PHE A 231 9.29 12.96 4.15
CA PHE A 231 10.02 14.21 4.01
C PHE A 231 10.52 14.77 5.36
N ALA A 232 9.66 14.74 6.39
CA ALA A 232 10.02 15.17 7.73
C ALA A 232 11.15 14.31 8.33
N LEU A 233 11.10 12.98 8.16
CA LEU A 233 12.16 12.09 8.64
C LEU A 233 13.52 12.45 8.04
N PHE A 234 13.61 12.64 6.72
CA PHE A 234 14.87 12.97 6.04
C PHE A 234 15.32 14.42 6.26
N THR A 235 14.42 15.35 6.58
CA THR A 235 14.77 16.76 6.81
C THR A 235 15.21 17.01 8.26
N PHE A 236 14.49 16.46 9.25
CA PHE A 236 14.79 16.69 10.67
C PHE A 236 15.91 15.80 11.22
N ILE A 237 16.25 14.72 10.51
CA ILE A 237 17.35 13.83 10.86
C ILE A 237 18.38 13.90 9.74
N PRO A 238 19.44 14.72 9.87
CA PRO A 238 20.42 14.95 8.80
C PRO A 238 21.24 13.72 8.41
N ASN A 239 21.21 12.65 9.22
CA ASN A 239 21.94 11.42 8.95
C ASN A 239 21.05 10.39 8.22
N PRO A 240 21.23 10.16 6.91
CA PRO A 240 20.37 9.25 6.15
C PRO A 240 20.48 7.78 6.60
N MET A 241 21.62 7.36 7.15
CA MET A 241 21.77 6.00 7.69
C MET A 241 20.89 5.79 8.93
N LEU A 242 20.78 6.81 9.78
CA LEU A 242 19.91 6.75 10.95
C LEU A 242 18.43 6.67 10.53
N VAL A 243 18.04 7.43 9.50
CA VAL A 243 16.67 7.37 8.95
C VAL A 243 16.35 5.98 8.41
N LEU A 244 17.26 5.36 7.64
CA LEU A 244 17.06 4.01 7.12
C LEU A 244 16.93 2.96 8.25
N ILE A 245 17.70 3.10 9.33
CA ILE A 245 17.56 2.24 10.51
C ILE A 245 16.19 2.43 11.17
N LEU A 246 15.72 3.69 11.29
CA LEU A 246 14.39 3.97 11.82
C LEU A 246 13.30 3.40 10.92
N ASP A 247 13.43 3.50 9.59
CA ASP A 247 12.49 2.92 8.62
C ASP A 247 12.46 1.39 8.67
N PHE A 248 13.62 0.76 8.85
CA PHE A 248 13.76 -0.68 9.05
C PHE A 248 13.06 -1.17 10.33
N ILE A 249 13.12 -0.38 11.41
CA ILE A 249 12.51 -0.75 12.69
C ILE A 249 11.01 -0.43 12.72
N VAL A 250 10.62 0.81 12.36
CA VAL A 250 9.26 1.32 12.62
C VAL A 250 8.72 2.30 11.58
N GLY A 251 9.58 3.01 10.83
CA GLY A 251 9.15 4.11 9.96
C GLY A 251 8.19 3.68 8.85
N ILE A 252 8.45 2.56 8.18
CA ILE A 252 7.52 2.02 7.18
C ILE A 252 6.18 1.63 7.82
N SER A 253 6.18 1.08 9.03
CA SER A 253 4.92 0.76 9.73
C SER A 253 4.12 2.01 10.04
N LEU A 254 4.75 3.12 10.40
CA LEU A 254 4.06 4.37 10.68
C LEU A 254 3.46 5.02 9.42
N ALA A 255 4.13 4.89 8.27
CA ALA A 255 3.70 5.51 7.02
C ALA A 255 2.77 4.62 6.19
N ARG A 256 3.08 3.32 6.06
CA ARG A 256 2.40 2.36 5.19
C ARG A 256 1.21 1.68 5.87
N PHE A 257 1.28 1.38 7.17
CA PHE A 257 0.16 0.73 7.87
C PHE A 257 -1.15 1.54 7.85
N PRO A 258 -1.17 2.88 8.00
CA PRO A 258 -2.40 3.68 7.83
C PRO A 258 -3.07 3.46 6.47
N ILE A 259 -2.27 3.37 5.41
CA ILE A 259 -2.74 3.12 4.04
C ILE A 259 -3.43 1.77 3.97
N GLU A 260 -2.74 0.72 4.42
CA GLU A 260 -3.26 -0.64 4.35
C GLU A 260 -4.45 -0.88 5.29
N TYR A 261 -4.44 -0.27 6.47
CA TYR A 261 -5.55 -0.31 7.40
C TYR A 261 -6.82 0.30 6.78
N SER A 262 -6.68 1.48 6.18
CA SER A 262 -7.78 2.17 5.50
C SER A 262 -8.31 1.34 4.33
N ALA A 263 -7.41 0.81 3.50
CA ALA A 263 -7.76 0.00 2.35
C ALA A 263 -8.47 -1.31 2.75
N SER A 264 -7.90 -2.03 3.71
CA SER A 264 -8.45 -3.27 4.24
C SER A 264 -9.85 -3.08 4.83
N ARG A 265 -10.03 -2.01 5.62
CA ARG A 265 -11.33 -1.66 6.21
C ARG A 265 -12.35 -1.27 5.15
N ALA A 266 -11.96 -0.48 4.16
CA ALA A 266 -12.84 -0.06 3.09
C ALA A 266 -13.32 -1.28 2.27
N ILE A 267 -12.41 -2.20 1.93
CA ILE A 267 -12.74 -3.46 1.22
C ILE A 267 -13.68 -4.31 2.07
N SER A 268 -13.39 -4.51 3.36
CA SER A 268 -14.23 -5.30 4.25
C SER A 268 -15.64 -4.73 4.37
N LYS A 269 -15.77 -3.40 4.53
CA LYS A 269 -17.06 -2.74 4.73
C LYS A 269 -17.91 -2.61 3.46
N LYS A 270 -17.30 -2.52 2.28
CA LYS A 270 -18.04 -2.27 1.02
C LYS A 270 -18.24 -3.53 0.21
N LEU A 271 -17.26 -4.44 0.20
CA LEU A 271 -17.30 -5.62 -0.67
C LEU A 271 -17.72 -6.85 0.11
N LEU A 272 -17.06 -7.16 1.23
CA LEU A 272 -17.34 -8.41 1.94
C LEU A 272 -18.72 -8.44 2.56
N SER A 273 -19.13 -7.37 3.25
CA SER A 273 -20.50 -7.32 3.79
C SER A 273 -21.56 -7.45 2.70
N THR A 274 -21.33 -6.90 1.52
CA THR A 274 -22.26 -7.01 0.38
C THR A 274 -22.31 -8.41 -0.20
N LEU A 275 -21.18 -9.14 -0.19
CA LEU A 275 -21.15 -10.54 -0.63
C LEU A 275 -21.86 -11.44 0.38
N GLU A 276 -21.63 -11.24 1.67
CA GLU A 276 -22.33 -11.96 2.76
C GLU A 276 -23.84 -11.74 2.68
N THR A 277 -24.32 -10.50 2.50
CA THR A 277 -25.76 -10.22 2.37
C THR A 277 -26.38 -10.86 1.11
N LYS A 278 -25.63 -10.98 0.02
CA LYS A 278 -26.11 -11.62 -1.22
C LYS A 278 -26.15 -13.15 -1.13
N GLU A 279 -25.30 -13.76 -0.31
CA GLU A 279 -25.33 -15.21 -0.06
C GLU A 279 -26.45 -15.58 0.92
N GLU A 280 -26.85 -14.66 1.80
CA GLU A 280 -27.95 -14.85 2.76
C GLU A 280 -29.35 -14.59 2.19
N GLU A 281 -29.47 -13.92 1.04
CA GLU A 281 -30.71 -13.91 0.26
C GLU A 281 -30.80 -15.23 -0.53
N PRO A 282 -31.60 -16.24 -0.11
CA PRO A 282 -31.86 -17.38 -0.99
C PRO A 282 -32.44 -16.83 -2.28
N GLU A 283 -31.95 -17.31 -3.43
CA GLU A 283 -32.58 -17.04 -4.73
C GLU A 283 -34.08 -17.22 -4.57
N GLU A 284 -34.85 -16.12 -4.55
CA GLU A 284 -36.28 -16.22 -4.73
C GLU A 284 -36.44 -16.93 -6.06
N THR A 285 -36.89 -18.19 -5.99
CA THR A 285 -37.29 -18.96 -7.15
C THR A 285 -38.50 -18.24 -7.75
N VAL A 286 -38.24 -17.29 -8.65
CA VAL A 286 -39.25 -16.55 -9.44
C VAL A 286 -40.03 -17.49 -10.38
N PHE A 287 -39.80 -18.80 -10.33
CA PHE A 287 -40.52 -19.80 -11.11
C PHE A 287 -40.95 -21.02 -10.27
N SER A 288 -41.80 -20.82 -9.26
CA SER A 288 -42.72 -21.89 -8.85
C SER A 288 -44.20 -21.56 -9.04
N ASP A 289 -44.55 -20.32 -9.39
CA ASP A 289 -45.96 -19.89 -9.45
C ASP A 289 -46.62 -20.10 -10.82
N ASP A 290 -45.86 -20.44 -11.88
CA ASP A 290 -46.43 -20.72 -13.21
C ASP A 290 -46.79 -22.21 -13.45
N ALA A 291 -46.37 -23.12 -12.57
CA ALA A 291 -46.80 -24.53 -12.65
C ALA A 291 -48.19 -24.79 -12.03
N ALA A 292 -48.64 -23.93 -11.10
CA ALA A 292 -49.93 -24.09 -10.42
C ALA A 292 -51.13 -23.50 -11.19
N LYS A 293 -50.91 -22.67 -12.23
CA LYS A 293 -52.01 -22.07 -13.02
C LYS A 293 -52.36 -22.81 -14.32
N ASN A 294 -51.54 -23.76 -14.78
CA ASN A 294 -51.82 -24.55 -15.99
C ASN A 294 -52.29 -25.98 -15.74
N ALA A 295 -52.42 -26.42 -14.49
CA ALA A 295 -53.02 -27.72 -14.14
C ALA A 295 -54.56 -27.68 -14.02
N ASN A 296 -55.19 -26.49 -14.06
CA ASN A 296 -56.63 -26.33 -13.83
C ASN A 296 -57.41 -25.82 -15.08
N LYS A 297 -56.86 -26.01 -16.27
CA LYS A 297 -57.53 -25.74 -17.56
C LYS A 297 -57.71 -26.99 -18.44
N GLY A 298 -57.58 -28.17 -17.84
CA GLY A 298 -57.73 -29.46 -18.51
C GLY A 298 -58.92 -30.30 -18.04
N GLU A 299 -59.82 -29.75 -17.22
CA GLU A 299 -61.06 -30.41 -16.80
C GLU A 299 -62.20 -29.38 -16.78
N GLU A 300 -62.73 -29.07 -17.96
CA GLU A 300 -64.14 -28.72 -18.21
C GLU A 300 -64.48 -28.99 -19.69
#